data_AF-A0A7V2LL84-F1
#
_entry.id   AF-A0A7V2LL84-F1
#
_cell.length_a   1.000
_cell.length_b   1.000
_cell.length_c   1.000
_cell.angle_alpha   90.00
_cell.angle_beta   90.00
_cell.angle_gamma   90.00
#
_symmetry.space_group_name_H-M   'P 1'
#
loop_
_entity.id
_entity.type
_entity.pdbx_description
1 polymer ?
#
loop_
_entity_poly.entity_id
_entity_poly.type
_entity_poly.pdbx_seq_one_letter_code
_entity_poly.pdbx_strand_id
1 'polypeptide(L)' 'MEYKDYYKILGVPKNATDKDIKKAYRKLARKYHPDTNPDDATAEERFKEINEAHEVLSDPEKRKKYDQFGSQWKRYS' A
#
# COMPACT_ATOMS: atom_id res chain seq x y z
N MET A 1 -7.46 -6.37 -14.96
CA MET A 1 -7.15 -5.67 -13.70
C MET A 1 -5.71 -5.99 -13.36
N GLU A 2 -4.86 -4.97 -13.41
CA GLU A 2 -3.45 -5.11 -13.10
C GLU A 2 -3.30 -5.48 -11.62
N TYR A 3 -2.53 -6.53 -11.33
CA TYR A 3 -2.29 -6.96 -9.95
C TYR A 3 -1.40 -5.92 -9.26
N LYS A 4 -2.00 -5.16 -8.33
CA LYS A 4 -1.23 -4.28 -7.44
C LYS A 4 -0.64 -5.12 -6.30
N ASP A 5 0.67 -5.34 -6.37
CA ASP A 5 1.42 -5.97 -5.29
C ASP A 5 1.66 -4.93 -4.19
N TYR A 6 0.83 -4.94 -3.15
CA TYR A 6 0.89 -3.96 -2.05
C TYR A 6 2.19 -4.04 -1.26
N TYR A 7 2.79 -5.22 -1.18
CA TYR A 7 4.09 -5.39 -0.55
C TYR A 7 5.18 -4.69 -1.36
N LYS A 8 5.14 -4.80 -2.70
CA LYS A 8 6.04 -4.04 -3.59
C LYS A 8 5.78 -2.55 -3.55
N ILE A 9 4.51 -2.12 -3.50
CA ILE A 9 4.15 -0.69 -3.40
C ILE A 9 4.73 -0.07 -2.12
N LEU A 10 4.63 -0.77 -0.99
CA LEU A 10 5.26 -0.32 0.26
C LEU A 10 6.78 -0.59 0.32
N GLY A 11 7.33 -1.37 -0.62
CA GLY A 11 8.73 -1.75 -0.64
C GLY A 11 9.13 -2.64 0.54
N VAL A 12 8.23 -3.50 1.00
CA VAL A 12 8.43 -4.42 2.13
C VAL A 12 8.28 -5.87 1.66
N PRO A 13 8.92 -6.84 2.33
CA PRO A 13 8.73 -8.25 2.00
C PRO A 13 7.34 -8.75 2.46
N LYS A 14 6.85 -9.86 1.89
CA LYS A 14 5.55 -10.46 2.26
C LYS A 14 5.44 -10.87 3.74
N ASN A 15 6.57 -11.21 4.36
CA ASN A 15 6.67 -11.54 5.78
C ASN A 15 6.87 -10.32 6.68
N ALA A 16 6.72 -9.10 6.16
CA ALA A 16 6.85 -7.87 6.93
C ALA A 16 5.88 -7.85 8.11
N THR A 17 6.37 -7.36 9.25
CA THR A 17 5.53 -7.16 10.44
C THR A 17 4.68 -5.91 10.28
N ASP A 18 3.63 -5.77 11.09
CA ASP A 18 2.78 -4.57 11.10
C ASP A 18 3.59 -3.30 11.39
N LYS A 19 4.67 -3.44 12.20
CA LYS A 19 5.61 -2.35 12.46
C LYS A 19 6.38 -1.95 11.20
N ASP A 20 6.81 -2.91 10.39
CA ASP A 20 7.53 -2.66 9.14
C ASP A 20 6.61 -2.00 8.12
N ILE A 21 5.38 -2.50 7.97
CA ILE A 21 4.34 -1.94 7.11
C ILE A 21 4.05 -0.48 7.50
N LYS A 22 3.80 -0.22 8.79
CA LYS A 22 3.56 1.14 9.31
C LYS A 22 4.77 2.06 9.16
N LYS A 23 6.00 1.53 9.27
CA LYS A 23 7.23 2.30 9.08
C LYS A 23 7.42 2.67 7.61
N ALA A 24 7.24 1.72 6.70
CA ALA A 24 7.33 1.93 5.27
C ALA A 24 6.28 2.93 4.77
N TYR A 25 5.02 2.74 5.18
CA TYR A 25 3.92 3.67 4.90
C TYR A 25 4.28 5.11 5.30
N ARG A 26 4.70 5.34 6.56
CA ARG A 26 5.06 6.69 7.04
C ARG A 26 6.20 7.31 6.25
N LYS A 27 7.19 6.51 5.83
CA LYS A 27 8.32 6.99 5.00
C LYS A 27 7.84 7.43 3.61
N LEU A 28 7.01 6.61 2.98
CA LEU A 28 6.51 6.86 1.63
C LEU A 28 5.44 7.96 1.62
N ALA A 29 4.53 7.99 2.59
CA ALA A 29 3.52 9.02 2.75
C ALA A 29 4.14 10.41 2.90
N ARG A 30 5.24 10.54 3.65
CA ARG A 30 6.00 11.80 3.73
C ARG A 30 6.71 12.16 2.43
N LYS A 31 7.22 11.17 1.70
CA LYS A 31 7.93 11.38 0.44
C LYS A 31 6.99 11.86 -0.67
N TYR A 32 5.77 11.32 -0.71
CA TYR A 32 4.78 11.58 -1.75
C TYR A 32 3.60 12.43 -1.23
N HIS A 33 3.77 13.12 -0.10
CA HIS A 33 2.70 13.93 0.49
C HIS A 33 2.35 15.09 -0.46
N PRO A 34 1.06 15.44 -0.64
CA PRO A 34 0.66 16.59 -1.46
C PRO A 34 1.28 17.90 -0.98
N ASP A 35 1.37 18.12 0.35
CA ASP A 35 1.99 19.32 0.91
C ASP A 35 3.46 19.52 0.49
N THR A 36 4.22 18.44 0.29
CA THR A 36 5.63 18.52 -0.13
C THR A 36 5.83 18.33 -1.63
N ASN A 37 4.80 17.86 -2.35
CA ASN A 37 4.80 17.65 -3.79
C ASN A 37 3.54 18.29 -4.40
N PRO A 38 3.35 19.61 -4.24
CA PRO A 38 2.21 20.28 -4.86
C PRO A 38 2.28 20.10 -6.38
N ASP A 39 1.13 19.83 -6.99
CA ASP A 39 0.95 19.68 -8.44
C ASP A 39 1.71 18.50 -9.10
N ASP A 40 2.29 17.58 -8.33
CA ASP A 40 2.87 16.35 -8.87
C ASP A 40 1.83 15.23 -8.95
N ALA A 41 1.22 15.08 -10.13
CA ALA A 41 0.25 14.02 -10.41
C ALA A 41 0.83 12.61 -10.20
N THR A 42 2.14 12.43 -10.39
CA THR A 42 2.81 11.14 -10.15
C THR A 42 2.90 10.88 -8.65
N ALA A 43 3.25 11.90 -7.85
CA ALA A 43 3.27 11.79 -6.40
C ALA A 43 1.87 11.50 -5.84
N GLU A 44 0.83 12.15 -6.39
CA GLU A 44 -0.56 11.91 -6.01
C GLU A 44 -0.99 10.47 -6.30
N GLU A 45 -0.71 9.95 -7.50
CA GLU A 45 -1.01 8.57 -7.86
C GLU A 45 -0.29 7.59 -6.93
N ARG A 46 1.02 7.80 -6.71
CA ARG A 46 1.79 6.99 -5.76
C ARG A 46 1.22 7.05 -4.36
N PHE A 47 0.83 8.22 -3.88
CA PHE A 47 0.26 8.42 -2.56
C PHE A 47 -1.06 7.64 -2.39
N LYS A 48 -1.92 7.64 -3.42
CA LYS A 48 -3.14 6.82 -3.47
C LYS A 48 -2.81 5.33 -3.36
N GLU A 49 -1.84 4.84 -4.13
CA GLU A 49 -1.41 3.44 -4.06
C GLU A 49 -0.82 3.05 -2.70
N ILE A 50 -0.02 3.94 -2.09
CA ILE A 50 0.58 3.74 -0.77
C ILE A 50 -0.50 3.66 0.32
N ASN A 51 -1.50 4.54 0.26
CA ASN A 51 -2.64 4.52 1.19
C ASN A 51 -3.44 3.22 1.03
N GLU A 52 -3.77 2.84 -0.19
CA GLU A 52 -4.48 1.60 -0.49
C GLU A 52 -3.71 0.38 0.03
N ALA A 53 -2.41 0.31 -0.25
CA ALA A 53 -1.54 -0.78 0.21
C ALA A 53 -1.49 -0.85 1.75
N HIS A 54 -1.39 0.28 2.43
CA HIS A 54 -1.40 0.32 3.89
C HIS A 54 -2.76 -0.07 4.47
N GLU A 55 -3.87 0.39 3.90
CA GLU A 55 -5.21 0.02 4.37
C GLU A 55 -5.44 -1.49 4.35
N VAL A 56 -4.93 -2.17 3.33
CA VAL A 56 -5.08 -3.63 3.18
C VAL A 56 -4.10 -4.39 4.06
N LEU A 57 -2.84 -3.98 4.07
CA LEU A 57 -1.78 -4.73 4.76
C LEU A 57 -1.73 -4.45 6.27
N SER A 58 -2.28 -3.33 6.75
CA SER A 58 -2.35 -3.01 8.19
C SER A 58 -3.53 -3.66 8.92
N ASP A 59 -4.54 -4.10 8.18
CA ASP A 59 -5.69 -4.84 8.72
C ASP A 59 -5.43 -6.35 8.58
N PRO A 60 -5.34 -7.12 9.68
CA PRO A 60 -5.07 -8.55 9.63
C PRO A 60 -6.09 -9.35 8.80
N GLU A 61 -7.36 -8.98 8.82
CA GLU A 61 -8.41 -9.68 8.07
C GLU A 61 -8.31 -9.36 6.58
N LYS A 62 -8.11 -8.10 6.22
CA LYS A 62 -7.90 -7.69 4.81
C LYS A 62 -6.61 -8.27 4.26
N ARG A 63 -5.52 -8.26 5.04
CA ARG A 63 -4.24 -8.86 4.68
C ARG A 63 -4.38 -10.35 4.43
N LYS A 64 -5.09 -11.08 5.30
CA LYS A 64 -5.35 -12.52 5.09
C LYS A 64 -6.12 -12.78 3.80
N LYS A 65 -7.17 -11.99 3.51
CA LYS A 65 -7.92 -12.08 2.25
C LYS A 65 -7.03 -11.73 1.04
N TYR A 66 -6.21 -10.69 1.17
CA TYR A 66 -5.26 -10.29 0.14
C TYR A 66 -4.24 -11.38 -0.18
N ASP A 67 -3.67 -12.00 0.86
CA ASP A 67 -2.71 -13.09 0.71
C ASP A 67 -3.36 -14.36 0.13
N GLN A 68 -4.65 -14.59 0.42
CA GLN A 68 -5.43 -15.74 -0.07
C GLN A 68 -5.92 -15.57 -1.51
N PHE A 69 -6.39 -14.38 -1.89
CA PHE A 69 -7.01 -14.12 -3.20
C PHE A 69 -6.11 -13.37 -4.19
N GLY A 70 -5.00 -12.80 -3.72
CA GLY A 70 -4.00 -12.12 -4.54
C GLY A 70 -4.59 -11.08 -5.49
N SER A 71 -4.42 -11.29 -6.79
CA SER A 71 -4.92 -10.39 -7.84
C SER A 71 -6.44 -10.28 -7.95
N GLN A 72 -7.17 -11.19 -7.31
CA GLN A 72 -8.63 -11.17 -7.31
C GLN A 72 -9.20 -10.50 -6.05
N TRP A 73 -8.38 -10.07 -5.09
CA TRP A 73 -8.89 -9.56 -3.81
C TRP A 73 -9.84 -8.34 -4.00
N LYS A 74 -9.59 -7.48 -5.00
CA LYS A 74 -10.47 -6.35 -5.36
C LYS A 74 -11.86 -6.75 -5.86
N ARG A 75 -12.05 -8.00 -6.29
CA ARG A 75 -13.37 -8.51 -6.68
C ARG A 75 -14.19 -8.96 -5.47
N TYR A 76 -13.56 -9.11 -4.30
CA TYR A 76 -14.17 -9.62 -3.07
C TYR A 76 -14.04 -8.63 -1.90
N SER A 77 -13.55 -7.40 -2.15
CA SER A 77 -13.38 -6.31 -1.20
C SER A 77 -14.52 -5.30 -1.29
#